data_AF-A0A919JBP9-F1
#
_entry.id   AF-A0A919JBP9-F1
#
_cell.length_a   1.000
_cell.length_b   1.000
_cell.length_c   1.000
_cell.angle_alpha   90.00
_cell.angle_beta   90.00
_cell.angle_gamma   90.00
#
_symmetry.space_group_name_H-M   'P 1'
#
loop_
_entity.id
_entity.type
_entity.pdbx_description
1 polymer ?
#
loop_
_entity_poly.entity_id
_entity_poly.type
_entity_poly.pdbx_seq_one_letter_code
_entity_poly.pdbx_strand_id
1 'polypeptide(L)'
;MNWEHVVEQSQGKQGAGRSNFPQEWINNPDNIFLQDQSINFAKNGYYAKTFNWTGGKPIRDMLADMPFHQQWDFGMMYVNRTLRAHGKSDLVGDV
;
A
#
# COMPACT_ATOMS: atom_id res chain seq x y z
N MET A 1 6.32 6.33 14.75
CA MET A 1 5.49 6.64 13.57
C MET A 1 6.44 6.97 12.43
N ASN A 2 6.12 6.57 11.20
CA ASN A 2 6.91 6.83 10.00
C ASN A 2 6.01 7.36 8.88
N TRP A 3 6.54 8.23 8.03
CA TRP A 3 5.91 8.62 6.77
C TRP A 3 6.13 7.52 5.75
N GLU A 4 5.05 6.99 5.21
CA GLU A 4 5.12 5.78 4.40
C GLU A 4 4.08 5.85 3.28
N HIS A 5 4.38 5.14 2.19
CA HIS A 5 3.47 5.13 1.05
C HIS A 5 2.25 4.23 1.31
N VAL A 6 1.05 4.69 0.90
CA VAL A 6 -0.17 3.86 0.86
C VAL A 6 0.07 2.69 -0.11
N VAL A 7 0.51 3.02 -1.31
CA VAL A 7 0.91 2.05 -2.33
C VAL A 7 2.42 1.82 -2.22
N GLU A 8 2.82 0.65 -1.73
CA GLU A 8 4.22 0.22 -1.75
C GLU A 8 4.66 -0.08 -3.20
N GLN A 9 5.42 0.82 -3.80
CA GLN A 9 6.19 0.53 -5.01
C GLN A 9 7.67 0.76 -4.71
N SER A 10 8.55 -0.08 -5.26
CA SER A 10 9.97 0.13 -5.00
C SER A 10 10.40 1.42 -5.70
N GLN A 11 10.94 2.35 -4.93
CA GLN A 11 11.56 3.55 -5.50
C GLN A 11 12.75 3.13 -6.36
N GLY A 12 12.62 3.29 -7.67
CA GLY A 12 13.72 3.11 -8.61
C GLY A 12 13.37 2.20 -9.77
N LYS A 13 13.25 2.83 -10.94
CA LYS A 13 13.11 2.27 -12.29
C LYS A 13 11.67 1.95 -12.68
N GLN A 14 11.10 2.86 -13.47
CA GLN A 14 9.98 2.59 -14.36
C GLN A 14 10.34 1.37 -15.24
N GLY A 15 9.45 0.39 -15.36
CA GLY A 15 9.64 -0.79 -16.21
C GLY A 15 9.73 -2.12 -15.44
N ALA A 16 10.35 -3.12 -16.09
CA ALA A 16 10.34 -4.57 -15.78
C ALA A 16 10.85 -4.99 -14.37
N GLY A 17 11.02 -4.05 -13.45
CA GLY A 17 11.26 -4.38 -12.07
C GLY A 17 11.06 -3.23 -11.11
N ARG A 18 9.82 -2.71 -10.96
CA ARG A 18 9.16 -2.43 -9.64
C ARG A 18 8.31 -1.14 -9.50
N SER A 19 7.92 -0.45 -10.58
CA SER A 19 6.72 0.42 -10.55
C SER A 19 6.22 0.69 -11.97
N ASN A 20 4.91 0.52 -12.19
CA ASN A 20 4.22 0.90 -13.43
C ASN A 20 3.70 2.35 -13.38
N PHE A 21 4.04 3.11 -12.34
CA PHE A 21 3.55 4.47 -12.17
C PHE A 21 4.58 5.55 -12.52
N PRO A 22 4.08 6.71 -12.98
CA PRO A 22 4.89 7.92 -13.05
C PRO A 22 5.46 8.28 -11.67
N GLN A 23 6.68 8.83 -11.64
CA GLN A 23 7.39 9.15 -10.41
C GLN A 23 6.65 10.19 -9.57
N GLU A 24 5.94 11.10 -10.24
CA GLU A 24 5.08 12.12 -9.65
C GLU A 24 3.93 11.53 -8.83
N TRP A 25 3.41 10.35 -9.19
CA TRP A 25 2.34 9.69 -8.43
C TRP A 25 2.90 8.93 -7.23
N ILE A 26 4.10 8.35 -7.39
CA ILE A 26 4.82 7.73 -6.27
C ILE A 26 5.11 8.81 -5.20
N ASN A 27 5.57 9.98 -5.64
CA ASN A 27 5.94 11.10 -4.77
C ASN A 27 4.76 12.01 -4.39
N ASN A 28 3.52 11.66 -4.77
CA ASN A 28 2.36 12.47 -4.43
C ASN A 28 2.15 12.45 -2.90
N PRO A 29 2.07 13.60 -2.21
CA PRO A 29 1.74 13.66 -0.79
C PRO A 29 0.49 12.88 -0.41
N ASP A 30 -0.52 12.77 -1.28
CA ASP A 30 -1.75 11.99 -1.02
C ASP A 30 -1.50 10.47 -1.00
N ASN A 31 -0.34 10.02 -1.50
CA ASN A 31 0.11 8.64 -1.40
C ASN A 31 1.03 8.43 -0.19
N ILE A 32 1.30 9.45 0.63
CA ILE A 32 2.21 9.38 1.78
C ILE A 32 1.45 9.82 3.04
N PHE A 33 1.42 8.98 4.06
CA PHE A 33 0.78 9.35 5.33
C PHE A 33 1.58 8.85 6.51
N LEU A 34 1.38 9.51 7.66
CA LEU A 34 2.02 9.13 8.91
C LEU A 34 1.34 7.88 9.44
N GLN A 35 2.07 6.77 9.52
CA GLN A 35 1.56 5.51 10.07
C GLN A 35 2.41 4.97 11.21
N ASP A 36 1.76 4.18 12.06
CA ASP A 36 2.45 3.41 13.08
C ASP A 36 3.30 2.31 12.44
N GLN A 37 4.52 2.09 12.97
CA GLN A 37 5.46 1.11 12.43
C GLN A 37 4.90 -0.32 12.45
N SER A 38 4.07 -0.66 13.45
CA SER A 38 3.42 -1.97 13.54
C SER A 38 2.40 -2.20 12.43
N ILE A 39 1.72 -1.13 12.00
CA ILE A 39 0.75 -1.16 10.90
C ILE A 39 1.48 -1.32 9.58
N ASN A 40 2.60 -0.61 9.39
CA ASN A 40 3.43 -0.79 8.21
C ASN A 40 3.95 -2.24 8.12
N PHE A 41 4.45 -2.78 9.24
CA PHE A 41 4.91 -4.16 9.29
C PHE A 41 3.78 -5.16 8.94
N ALA A 42 2.58 -4.96 9.47
CA ALA A 42 1.42 -5.80 9.17
C ALA A 42 0.97 -5.70 7.69
N LYS A 43 1.00 -4.49 7.12
CA LYS A 43 0.72 -4.24 5.70
C LYS A 43 1.71 -4.98 4.80
N ASN A 44 2.99 -4.86 5.09
CA ASN A 44 4.06 -5.47 4.28
C ASN A 44 3.99 -6.99 4.36
N GLY A 45 3.70 -7.52 5.55
CA GLY A 45 3.42 -8.93 5.76
C GLY A 45 2.19 -9.42 4.98
N TYR A 46 1.13 -8.63 4.87
CA TYR A 46 -0.05 -8.98 4.07
C TYR A 46 0.25 -8.94 2.57
N TYR A 47 0.98 -7.91 2.11
CA TYR A 47 1.30 -7.71 0.70
C TYR A 47 2.25 -8.79 0.15
N ALA A 48 3.01 -9.45 1.02
CA ALA A 48 3.85 -10.60 0.68
C ALA A 48 3.08 -11.93 0.60
N LYS A 49 1.81 -12.00 1.02
CA LYS A 49 1.02 -13.24 0.98
C LYS A 49 0.45 -13.51 -0.41
N THR A 50 0.28 -14.80 -0.69
CA THR A 50 -0.41 -15.32 -1.86
C THR A 50 -1.73 -15.95 -1.44
N PHE A 51 -2.79 -15.74 -2.22
CA PHE A 51 -4.10 -16.34 -2.00
C PHE A 51 -4.62 -16.96 -3.30
N ASN A 52 -5.64 -17.81 -3.22
CA ASN A 52 -6.26 -18.38 -4.43
C ASN A 52 -6.80 -17.27 -5.36
N TRP A 53 -7.33 -16.19 -4.79
CA TRP A 53 -7.89 -15.06 -5.54
C TRP A 53 -6.81 -14.13 -6.15
N THR A 54 -5.53 -14.26 -5.75
CA THR A 54 -4.44 -13.50 -6.37
C THR A 54 -3.86 -14.18 -7.61
N GLY A 55 -4.48 -15.28 -8.06
CA GLY A 55 -3.98 -16.04 -9.22
C GLY A 55 -2.60 -16.65 -9.00
N GLY A 56 -2.24 -16.95 -7.76
CA GLY A 56 -0.95 -17.53 -7.41
C GLY A 56 0.21 -16.54 -7.27
N LYS A 57 -0.04 -15.23 -7.42
CA LYS A 57 0.96 -14.17 -7.19
C LYS A 57 0.88 -13.60 -5.77
N PRO A 58 1.98 -13.08 -5.19
CA PRO A 58 1.89 -12.22 -4.02
C PRO A 58 0.93 -11.05 -4.26
N ILE A 59 0.22 -10.56 -3.22
CA ILE A 59 -0.69 -9.42 -3.34
C ILE A 59 0.00 -8.22 -4.00
N ARG A 60 1.24 -7.89 -3.61
CA ARG A 60 1.98 -6.77 -4.23
C ARG A 60 2.17 -6.93 -5.75
N ASP A 61 2.39 -8.15 -6.22
CA ASP A 61 2.63 -8.43 -7.63
C ASP A 61 1.31 -8.43 -8.40
N MET A 62 0.21 -8.89 -7.78
CA MET A 62 -1.13 -8.76 -8.32
C MET A 62 -1.56 -7.28 -8.42
N LEU A 63 -1.29 -6.49 -7.38
CA LEU A 63 -1.59 -5.06 -7.38
C LEU A 63 -0.80 -4.33 -8.46
N ALA A 64 0.48 -4.67 -8.68
CA ALA A 64 1.32 -4.03 -9.70
C ALA A 64 0.74 -4.08 -11.13
N ASP A 65 -0.12 -5.06 -11.43
CA ASP A 65 -0.83 -5.19 -12.70
C ASP A 65 -2.10 -4.31 -12.79
N MET A 66 -2.52 -3.67 -11.69
CA MET A 66 -3.73 -2.84 -11.60
C MET A 66 -3.44 -1.34 -11.79
N PRO A 67 -4.44 -0.54 -12.26
CA PRO A 67 -4.37 0.92 -12.24
C PRO A 67 -4.15 1.49 -10.84
N PHE A 68 -3.51 2.67 -10.76
CA PHE A 68 -3.15 3.33 -9.50
C PHE A 68 -4.30 3.47 -8.52
N HIS A 69 -5.45 3.96 -8.98
CA HIS A 69 -6.60 4.17 -8.11
C HIS A 69 -7.04 2.87 -7.42
N GLN A 70 -6.99 1.73 -8.13
CA GLN A 70 -7.32 0.43 -7.54
C GLN A 70 -6.28 -0.03 -6.53
N GLN A 71 -4.99 0.23 -6.79
CA GLN A 71 -3.93 -0.07 -5.82
C GLN A 71 -4.07 0.79 -4.56
N TRP A 72 -4.41 2.07 -4.73
CA TRP A 72 -4.60 3.02 -3.64
C TRP A 72 -5.83 2.68 -2.81
N ASP A 73 -6.98 2.41 -3.45
CA ASP A 73 -8.22 2.00 -2.78
C ASP A 73 -8.00 0.72 -1.96
N PHE A 74 -7.29 -0.26 -2.52
CA PHE A 74 -6.94 -1.49 -1.82
C PHE A 74 -6.04 -1.21 -0.60
N GLY A 75 -5.04 -0.35 -0.76
CA GLY A 75 -4.15 0.06 0.32
C GLY A 75 -4.87 0.76 1.46
N MET A 76 -5.72 1.74 1.13
CA MET A 76 -6.53 2.46 2.12
C MET A 76 -7.52 1.55 2.83
N MET A 77 -8.19 0.65 2.11
CA MET A 77 -9.06 -0.36 2.72
C MET A 77 -8.29 -1.19 3.76
N TYR A 78 -7.07 -1.65 3.43
CA TYR A 78 -6.28 -2.46 4.35
C TYR A 78 -5.75 -1.66 5.54
N VAL A 79 -5.23 -0.46 5.32
CA VAL A 79 -4.77 0.46 6.37
C VAL A 79 -5.91 0.77 7.35
N ASN A 80 -7.08 1.15 6.83
CA ASN A 80 -8.26 1.45 7.63
C ASN A 80 -8.73 0.24 8.45
N ARG A 81 -8.72 -0.95 7.84
CA ARG A 81 -9.07 -2.20 8.54
C ARG A 81 -8.07 -2.51 9.65
N THR A 82 -6.78 -2.34 9.40
CA THR A 82 -5.72 -2.61 10.38
C THR A 82 -5.79 -1.63 11.54
N LEU A 83 -5.99 -0.33 11.27
CA LEU A 83 -6.19 0.69 12.29
C LEU A 83 -7.38 0.38 13.20
N ARG A 84 -8.53 0.00 12.61
CA ARG A 84 -9.73 -0.41 13.36
C ARG A 84 -9.49 -1.66 14.20
N ALA A 85 -8.83 -2.67 13.65
CA ALA A 85 -8.51 -3.91 14.36
C ALA A 85 -7.55 -3.70 15.56
N HIS A 86 -6.73 -2.65 15.50
CA HIS A 86 -5.79 -2.28 16.57
C HIS A 86 -6.30 -1.14 17.47
N GLY A 87 -7.55 -0.72 17.34
CA GLY A 87 -8.14 0.35 18.18
C GLY A 87 -7.50 1.73 18.00
N LYS A 88 -6.85 1.98 16.85
CA LYS A 88 -6.15 3.24 16.53
C LYS A 88 -6.94 4.06 15.50
N SER A 89 -8.22 4.33 15.78
CA SER A 89 -9.13 5.05 14.86
C SER A 89 -8.65 6.46 14.48
N ASP A 90 -7.84 7.09 15.32
CA ASP A 90 -7.57 8.54 15.26
C ASP A 90 -6.32 8.90 14.41
N LEU A 91 -5.74 7.93 13.70
CA LEU A 91 -4.51 8.12 12.90
C LEU A 91 -4.76 8.36 11.40
N VAL A 92 -6.02 8.39 10.97
CA VAL A 92 -6.38 8.86 9.62
C VAL A 92 -7.02 10.21 9.80
N GLY A 93 -6.39 11.27 9.28
CA GLY A 93 -7.09 12.54 9.14
C GLY A 93 -8.34 12.32 8.32
N ASP A 94 -9.46 12.88 8.75
CA ASP A 94 -10.74 12.80 8.04
C ASP A 94 -10.51 13.06 6.55
N VAL A 95 -10.84 12.06 5.72
CA VAL A 95 -10.82 12.16 4.26
C VAL A 95 -12.20 12.59 3.78
#